data_AF-A0A6C0IR17-F1
#
_entry.id   AF-A0A6C0IR17-F1
#
_cell.length_a   1.000
_cell.length_b   1.000
_cell.length_c   1.000
_cell.angle_alpha   90.00
_cell.angle_beta   90.00
_cell.angle_gamma   90.00
#
_symmetry.space_group_name_H-M   'P 1'
#
loop_
_entity.id
_entity.type
_entity.pdbx_description
1 polymer ?
#
loop_
_entity_poly.entity_id
_entity_poly.type
_entity_poly.pdbx_seq_one_letter_code
_entity_poly.pdbx_strand_id
1 'polypeptide(L)'
;MEDYSKGKIYKIISDHCELPYIGSTTNPLEIRFDEHQRWYKKWINNGKKRTAGEYCSSAGILQYDDARIELVKNYPCNSKKELREYEGTFQQIGVNCVNIKKAGRTRAEYHQQVTKKRSPEELERSKKRTTAYNKNPDVIAHRSELMPCDCGALISRIKLKRHKESAIHKLFFKDPKAHAIKMQEKEERSKVKKWKCDCGSEINISQTSGAKNKHNNTPKHQNWLKIQQ
;
A
#
# COMPACT_ATOMS: atom_id res chain seq x y z
N MET A 1 11.22 -14.33 19.45
CA MET A 1 10.89 -12.91 19.30
C MET A 1 12.19 -12.13 19.43
N GLU A 2 12.46 -11.13 18.58
CA GLU A 2 13.69 -10.32 18.66
C GLU A 2 13.66 -9.52 19.98
N ASP A 3 14.77 -9.50 20.73
CA ASP A 3 14.91 -8.75 21.98
C ASP A 3 15.43 -7.33 21.69
N TYR A 4 14.51 -6.38 21.56
CA TYR A 4 14.83 -4.99 21.21
C TYR A 4 15.52 -4.21 22.34
N SER A 5 15.52 -4.72 23.57
CA SER A 5 16.35 -4.16 24.65
C SER A 5 17.86 -4.25 24.33
N LYS A 6 18.24 -5.15 23.42
CA LYS A 6 19.62 -5.33 22.94
C LYS A 6 19.90 -4.58 21.63
N GLY A 7 19.03 -3.64 21.24
CA GLY A 7 19.18 -2.87 20.01
C GLY A 7 20.51 -2.13 19.95
N LYS A 8 21.11 -2.08 18.76
CA LYS A 8 22.40 -1.42 18.47
C LYS A 8 22.32 -0.76 17.09
N ILE A 9 22.98 0.38 16.96
CA ILE A 9 23.32 0.99 15.68
C ILE A 9 24.80 0.70 15.42
N TYR A 10 25.12 0.27 14.21
CA TYR A 10 26.47 -0.04 13.76
C TYR A 10 26.77 0.61 12.41
N LYS A 11 28.05 0.65 12.07
CA LYS A 11 28.52 0.96 10.72
C LYS A 11 29.39 -0.18 10.18
N ILE A 12 29.40 -0.35 8.87
CA ILE A 12 30.39 -1.15 8.15
C ILE A 12 31.26 -0.19 7.36
N ILE A 13 32.58 -0.32 7.48
CA ILE A 13 33.57 0.54 6.85
C ILE A 13 34.70 -0.31 6.25
N SER A 14 35.47 0.33 5.37
CA SER A 14 36.74 -0.14 4.81
C SER A 14 37.57 1.12 4.59
N ASP A 15 38.89 1.02 4.71
CA ASP A 15 39.83 2.11 4.50
C ASP A 15 39.87 2.52 3.00
N HIS A 16 39.33 1.68 2.10
CA HIS A 16 39.12 1.97 0.69
C HIS A 16 37.79 2.70 0.38
N CYS A 17 36.94 2.95 1.38
CA CYS A 17 35.63 3.56 1.21
C CYS A 17 35.45 4.80 2.10
N GLU A 18 35.20 5.95 1.48
CA GLU A 18 34.90 7.18 2.24
C GLU A 18 33.57 7.11 3.00
N LEU A 19 32.58 6.40 2.44
CA LEU A 19 31.22 6.38 2.98
C LEU A 19 30.91 5.05 3.69
N PRO A 20 30.46 5.08 4.96
CA PRO A 20 30.06 3.87 5.67
C PRO A 20 28.71 3.33 5.16
N TYR A 21 28.43 2.07 5.50
CA TYR A 21 27.06 1.55 5.57
C TYR A 21 26.57 1.66 7.02
N ILE A 22 25.35 2.15 7.24
CA ILE A 22 24.73 2.27 8.56
C ILE A 22 23.60 1.26 8.70
N GLY A 23 23.56 0.53 9.81
CA GLY A 23 22.48 -0.40 10.08
C GLY A 23 22.15 -0.53 11.55
N SER A 24 21.04 -1.21 11.84
CA SER A 24 20.65 -1.61 13.19
C SER A 24 20.56 -3.13 13.35
N THR A 25 20.74 -3.61 14.56
CA THR A 25 20.64 -5.03 14.91
C THR A 25 20.33 -5.22 16.39
N THR A 26 19.68 -6.33 16.73
CA THR A 26 19.58 -6.83 18.12
C THR A 26 20.62 -7.93 18.40
N ASN A 27 21.19 -8.52 17.34
CA ASN A 27 22.20 -9.56 17.43
C ASN A 27 23.56 -8.98 17.87
N PRO A 28 24.52 -9.84 18.29
CA PRO A 28 25.93 -9.50 18.32
C PRO A 28 26.42 -8.96 16.97
N LEU A 29 27.42 -8.07 16.99
CA LEU A 29 27.93 -7.44 15.76
C LEU A 29 28.62 -8.44 14.84
N GLU A 30 29.39 -9.39 15.38
CA GLU A 30 30.06 -10.45 14.62
C GLU A 30 29.07 -11.26 13.78
N ILE A 31 28.02 -11.78 14.43
CA ILE A 31 26.93 -12.50 13.76
C ILE A 31 26.28 -11.63 12.68
N ARG A 32 26.07 -10.35 12.96
CA ARG A 32 25.47 -9.43 11.99
C ARG A 32 26.39 -9.18 10.80
N PHE A 33 27.70 -9.16 11.01
CA PHE A 33 28.69 -8.99 9.95
C PHE A 33 28.80 -10.25 9.09
N ASP A 34 28.78 -11.44 9.68
CA ASP A 34 28.72 -12.72 8.97
C ASP A 34 27.49 -12.80 8.05
N GLU A 35 26.33 -12.32 8.52
CA GLU A 35 25.11 -12.23 7.70
C GLU A 35 25.33 -11.36 6.46
N HIS A 36 25.93 -10.19 6.63
CA HIS A 36 26.26 -9.28 5.53
C HIS A 36 27.23 -9.91 4.53
N GLN A 37 28.33 -10.51 5.01
CA GLN A 37 29.30 -11.21 4.17
C GLN A 37 28.65 -12.37 3.41
N ARG A 38 27.82 -13.17 4.06
CA ARG A 38 27.09 -14.28 3.43
C ARG A 38 26.14 -13.78 2.35
N TRP A 39 25.40 -12.70 2.60
CA TRP A 39 24.52 -12.09 1.60
C TRP A 39 25.29 -11.52 0.43
N TYR A 40 26.43 -10.88 0.68
CA TYR A 40 27.34 -10.39 -0.36
C TYR A 40 27.85 -11.54 -1.25
N LYS A 41 28.33 -12.64 -0.66
CA LYS A 41 28.75 -13.84 -1.41
C LYS A 41 27.62 -14.41 -2.26
N LYS A 42 26.41 -14.53 -1.72
CA LYS A 42 25.22 -14.97 -2.48
C LYS A 42 24.92 -14.04 -3.65
N TRP A 43 24.99 -12.73 -3.43
CA TRP A 43 24.73 -11.73 -4.46
C TRP A 43 25.74 -11.81 -5.61
N ILE A 44 27.04 -12.01 -5.31
CA ILE A 44 28.07 -12.27 -6.32
C ILE A 44 27.74 -13.55 -7.12
N ASN A 45 27.47 -14.66 -6.43
CA ASN A 45 27.20 -15.95 -7.05
C ASN A 45 25.96 -15.94 -7.95
N ASN A 46 24.97 -15.10 -7.64
CA ASN A 46 23.76 -14.94 -8.45
C ASN A 46 23.94 -13.97 -9.64
N GLY A 47 25.16 -13.58 -9.96
CA GLY A 47 25.48 -12.70 -11.09
C GLY A 47 25.18 -11.23 -10.82
N LYS A 48 25.26 -10.79 -9.55
CA LYS A 48 25.07 -9.39 -9.14
C LYS A 48 23.71 -8.79 -9.52
N LYS A 49 22.67 -9.62 -9.62
CA LYS A 49 21.32 -9.17 -10.01
C LYS A 49 20.75 -8.18 -8.99
N ARG A 50 20.02 -7.17 -9.49
CA ARG A 50 19.34 -6.13 -8.67
C ARG A 50 17.88 -6.51 -8.33
N THR A 51 17.63 -7.78 -8.12
CA THR A 51 16.34 -8.33 -7.72
C THR A 51 16.00 -7.96 -6.28
N ALA A 52 14.72 -7.67 -6.02
CA ALA A 52 14.25 -7.25 -4.71
C ALA A 52 14.41 -8.40 -3.69
N GLY A 53 15.33 -8.24 -2.73
CA GLY A 53 15.62 -9.22 -1.69
C GLY A 53 17.07 -9.71 -1.66
N GLU A 54 17.83 -9.49 -2.73
CA GLU A 54 19.21 -10.01 -2.89
C GLU A 54 20.27 -8.92 -2.94
N TYR A 55 19.85 -7.65 -3.06
CA TYR A 55 20.78 -6.53 -3.18
C TYR A 55 21.34 -6.11 -1.82
N CYS A 56 22.66 -6.24 -1.66
CA CYS A 56 23.42 -5.85 -0.48
C CYS A 56 23.97 -4.42 -0.69
N SER A 57 23.41 -3.40 -0.02
CA SER A 57 23.89 -2.01 -0.18
C SER A 57 25.29 -1.77 0.37
N SER A 58 25.76 -2.63 1.28
CA SER A 58 27.14 -2.66 1.77
C SER A 58 28.11 -3.38 0.82
N ALA A 59 27.66 -3.90 -0.33
CA ALA A 59 28.50 -4.65 -1.27
C ALA A 59 29.74 -3.89 -1.74
N GLY A 60 29.63 -2.56 -1.94
CA GLY A 60 30.78 -1.73 -2.33
C GLY A 60 31.87 -1.63 -1.25
N ILE A 61 31.54 -1.92 0.00
CA ILE A 61 32.47 -1.95 1.14
C ILE A 61 32.96 -3.38 1.36
N LEU A 62 32.06 -4.36 1.35
CA LEU A 62 32.34 -5.78 1.61
C LEU A 62 33.20 -6.46 0.52
N GLN A 63 33.45 -5.78 -0.59
CA GLN A 63 34.37 -6.27 -1.62
C GLN A 63 35.84 -6.16 -1.22
N TYR A 64 36.16 -5.37 -0.20
CA TYR A 64 37.52 -5.21 0.31
C TYR A 64 37.74 -6.11 1.54
N ASP A 65 38.94 -6.69 1.65
CA ASP A 65 39.28 -7.65 2.70
C ASP A 65 39.40 -6.99 4.09
N ASP A 66 39.64 -5.69 4.14
CA ASP A 66 39.73 -4.87 5.36
C ASP A 66 38.36 -4.40 5.89
N ALA A 67 37.27 -4.81 5.23
CA ALA A 67 35.93 -4.45 5.64
C ALA A 67 35.66 -4.95 7.07
N ARG A 68 35.12 -4.07 7.92
CA ARG A 68 34.84 -4.35 9.33
C ARG A 68 33.55 -3.71 9.79
N ILE A 69 32.96 -4.29 10.84
CA ILE A 69 31.79 -3.75 11.53
C ILE A 69 32.22 -3.04 12.82
N GLU A 70 31.67 -1.85 13.07
CA GLU A 70 31.95 -1.08 14.29
C GLU A 70 30.64 -0.67 14.97
N LEU A 71 30.61 -0.79 16.30
CA LEU A 71 29.50 -0.29 17.11
C LEU A 71 29.48 1.24 17.02
N VAL A 72 28.33 1.81 16.66
CA VAL A 72 28.13 3.26 16.73
C VAL A 72 27.48 3.60 18.08
N LYS A 73 26.41 2.90 18.45
CA LYS A 73 25.66 3.19 19.68
C LYS A 73 24.80 2.02 20.12
N ASN A 74 24.74 1.74 21.42
CA ASN A 74 23.70 0.90 22.00
C ASN A 74 22.37 1.67 22.05
N TYR A 75 21.29 1.05 21.59
CA TYR A 75 19.96 1.63 21.50
C TYR A 75 18.89 0.61 21.95
N PRO A 76 18.77 0.38 23.27
CA PRO A 76 17.65 -0.38 23.81
C PRO A 76 16.33 0.30 23.43
N CYS A 77 15.40 -0.45 22.86
CA CYS A 77 14.09 0.04 22.44
C CYS A 77 13.03 -1.05 22.59
N ASN A 78 11.77 -0.70 22.37
CA ASN A 78 10.65 -1.61 22.61
C ASN A 78 10.16 -2.32 21.35
N SER A 79 10.60 -1.87 20.17
CA SER A 79 10.10 -2.39 18.91
C SER A 79 11.06 -2.25 17.74
N LYS A 80 10.85 -3.09 16.72
CA LYS A 80 11.51 -2.98 15.42
C LYS A 80 11.34 -1.61 14.78
N LYS A 81 10.19 -0.98 15.01
CA LYS A 81 9.82 0.30 14.41
C LYS A 81 10.72 1.40 14.98
N GLU A 82 10.81 1.49 16.31
CA GLU A 82 11.69 2.45 17.00
C GLU A 82 13.15 2.27 16.57
N LEU A 83 13.64 1.03 16.55
CA LEU A 83 15.02 0.74 16.14
C LEU A 83 15.32 1.22 14.71
N ARG A 84 14.39 0.99 13.78
CA ARG A 84 14.52 1.41 12.37
C ARG A 84 14.35 2.91 12.17
N GLU A 85 13.49 3.56 12.94
CA GLU A 85 13.34 5.01 12.92
C GLU A 85 14.64 5.68 13.37
N TYR A 86 15.25 5.15 14.44
CA TYR A 86 16.55 5.62 14.93
C TYR A 86 17.70 5.34 13.97
N GLU A 87 17.74 4.17 13.32
CA GLU A 87 18.68 3.92 12.21
C GLU A 87 18.52 4.97 11.10
N GLY A 88 17.27 5.31 10.76
CA GLY A 88 16.94 6.29 9.73
C GLY A 88 17.38 7.72 10.07
N THR A 89 17.37 8.11 11.36
CA THR A 89 17.90 9.42 11.78
C THR A 89 19.41 9.45 11.66
N PHE A 90 20.11 8.38 12.04
CA PHE A 90 21.56 8.26 11.85
C PHE A 90 21.99 8.32 10.38
N GLN A 91 21.23 7.68 9.49
CA GLN A 91 21.46 7.76 8.04
C GLN A 91 21.28 9.17 7.45
N GLN A 92 20.51 10.05 8.11
CA GLN A 92 20.25 11.41 7.62
C GLN A 92 21.14 12.48 8.26
N ILE A 93 21.33 12.39 9.57
CA ILE A 93 22.01 13.41 10.37
C ILE A 93 23.52 13.13 10.40
N GLY A 94 23.92 11.86 10.36
CA GLY A 94 25.25 11.44 10.78
C GLY A 94 26.31 11.33 9.69
N VAL A 95 26.00 10.80 8.50
CA VAL A 95 27.02 10.52 7.48
C VAL A 95 26.38 10.38 6.10
N ASN A 96 26.99 10.94 5.04
CA ASN A 96 26.77 10.40 3.70
C ASN A 96 27.09 8.90 3.76
N CYS A 97 26.14 8.03 3.41
CA CYS A 97 26.30 6.58 3.57
C CYS A 97 25.87 5.85 2.31
N VAL A 98 26.37 4.63 2.12
CA VAL A 98 26.05 3.80 0.94
C VAL A 98 24.64 3.20 0.99
N ASN A 99 23.88 3.46 2.06
CA ASN A 99 22.50 2.99 2.22
C ASN A 99 21.59 3.56 1.13
N ILE A 100 21.03 2.68 0.29
CA ILE A 100 20.13 3.09 -0.80
C ILE A 100 18.76 3.53 -0.27
N LYS A 101 18.30 2.90 0.82
CA LYS A 101 16.98 3.16 1.40
C LYS A 101 17.14 3.64 2.83
N LYS A 102 16.45 4.73 3.16
CA LYS A 102 16.33 5.23 4.54
C LYS A 102 15.51 4.23 5.38
N ALA A 103 16.06 3.78 6.48
CA ALA A 103 15.37 2.96 7.47
C ALA A 103 14.27 3.75 8.19
N GLY A 104 13.26 3.02 8.68
CA GLY A 104 12.10 3.60 9.38
C GLY A 104 11.15 4.42 8.48
N ARG A 105 11.54 4.70 7.23
CA ARG A 105 10.76 5.52 6.31
C ARG A 105 9.43 4.87 5.95
N THR A 106 8.36 5.59 6.19
CA THR A 106 7.01 5.23 5.77
C THR A 106 6.82 5.45 4.27
N ARG A 107 5.83 4.76 3.71
CA ARG A 107 5.43 4.95 2.32
C ARG A 107 4.98 6.39 2.05
N ALA A 108 4.28 7.01 3.00
CA ALA A 108 3.84 8.40 2.90
C ALA A 108 5.02 9.38 2.80
N GLU A 109 6.02 9.25 3.68
CA GLU A 109 7.23 10.10 3.66
C GLU A 109 8.06 9.89 2.39
N TYR A 110 8.12 8.67 1.87
CA TYR A 110 8.71 8.41 0.55
C TYR A 110 7.99 9.19 -0.54
N HIS A 111 6.66 9.07 -0.62
CA HIS A 111 5.88 9.78 -1.63
C HIS A 111 6.00 11.30 -1.50
N GLN A 112 5.96 11.86 -0.29
CA GLN A 112 6.12 13.31 -0.08
C GLN A 112 7.48 13.79 -0.57
N GLN A 113 8.58 13.13 -0.19
CA GLN A 113 9.92 13.55 -0.63
C GLN A 113 10.12 13.38 -2.13
N VAL A 114 9.63 12.29 -2.73
CA VAL A 114 9.71 12.08 -4.18
C VAL A 114 8.87 13.12 -4.92
N THR A 115 7.70 13.47 -4.41
CA THR A 115 6.84 14.50 -5.01
C THR A 115 7.49 15.88 -4.92
N LYS A 116 8.10 16.23 -3.78
CA LYS A 116 8.86 17.49 -3.62
C LYS A 116 10.07 17.60 -4.54
N LYS A 117 10.71 16.46 -4.87
CA LYS A 117 11.88 16.44 -5.78
C LYS A 117 11.50 16.49 -7.26
N ARG A 118 10.25 16.17 -7.60
CA ARG A 118 9.76 16.20 -8.99
C ARG A 118 9.31 17.59 -9.37
N SER A 119 9.59 17.98 -10.60
CA SER A 119 9.01 19.21 -11.13
C SER A 119 7.48 19.07 -11.28
N PRO A 120 6.73 20.18 -11.24
CA PRO A 120 5.29 20.15 -11.54
C PRO A 120 4.98 19.48 -12.89
N GLU A 121 5.84 19.65 -13.89
CA GLU A 121 5.70 19.07 -15.21
C GLU A 121 5.83 17.53 -15.19
N GLU A 122 6.82 16.99 -14.46
CA GLU A 122 6.99 15.54 -14.31
C GLU A 122 5.80 14.90 -13.59
N LEU A 123 5.27 15.59 -12.58
CA LEU A 123 4.10 15.14 -11.85
C LEU A 123 2.87 15.10 -12.77
N GLU A 124 2.68 16.16 -13.56
CA GLU A 124 1.58 16.24 -14.53
C GLU A 124 1.69 15.17 -15.62
N ARG A 125 2.88 14.98 -16.18
CA ARG A 125 3.16 13.90 -17.15
C ARG A 125 2.85 12.52 -16.57
N SER A 126 3.20 12.29 -15.31
CA SER A 126 2.89 11.03 -14.62
C SER A 126 1.38 10.83 -14.40
N LYS A 127 0.65 11.90 -14.05
CA LYS A 127 -0.81 11.88 -13.92
C LYS A 127 -1.47 11.59 -15.27
N LYS A 128 -1.09 12.29 -16.33
CA LYS A 128 -1.60 12.08 -17.70
C LYS A 128 -1.42 10.63 -18.16
N ARG A 129 -0.24 10.04 -17.97
CA ARG A 129 0.02 8.63 -18.29
C ARG A 129 -0.89 7.67 -17.51
N THR A 130 -1.08 7.93 -16.22
CA THR A 130 -1.96 7.10 -15.37
C THR A 130 -3.41 7.19 -15.82
N THR A 131 -3.88 8.40 -16.14
CA THR A 131 -5.21 8.65 -16.66
C THR A 131 -5.41 7.97 -18.02
N ALA A 132 -4.45 8.08 -18.93
CA ALA A 132 -4.50 7.42 -20.24
C ALA A 132 -4.59 5.89 -20.10
N TYR A 133 -3.76 5.28 -19.24
CA TYR A 133 -3.82 3.84 -18.97
C TYR A 133 -5.18 3.40 -18.40
N ASN A 134 -5.73 4.15 -17.43
CA ASN A 134 -7.02 3.80 -16.83
C ASN A 134 -8.22 4.03 -17.75
N LYS A 135 -8.09 4.92 -18.76
CA LYS A 135 -9.09 5.17 -19.79
C LYS A 135 -8.93 4.25 -21.02
N ASN A 136 -7.86 3.46 -21.08
CA ASN A 136 -7.64 2.54 -22.18
C ASN A 136 -8.80 1.51 -22.24
N PRO A 137 -9.51 1.39 -23.38
CA PRO A 137 -10.65 0.47 -23.52
C PRO A 137 -10.33 -0.98 -23.18
N ASP A 138 -9.16 -1.48 -23.57
CA ASP A 138 -8.73 -2.86 -23.31
C ASP A 138 -8.55 -3.10 -21.81
N VAL A 139 -7.94 -2.13 -21.12
CA VAL A 139 -7.77 -2.18 -19.66
C VAL A 139 -9.13 -2.14 -18.96
N ILE A 140 -10.06 -1.31 -19.45
CA ILE A 140 -11.42 -1.24 -18.91
C ILE A 140 -12.14 -2.57 -19.12
N ALA A 141 -12.14 -3.09 -20.35
CA ALA A 141 -12.77 -4.35 -20.72
C ALA A 141 -12.22 -5.52 -19.91
N HIS A 142 -10.90 -5.64 -19.80
CA HIS A 142 -10.26 -6.67 -18.98
C HIS A 142 -10.64 -6.57 -17.49
N ARG A 143 -10.73 -5.34 -16.95
CA ARG A 143 -11.12 -5.13 -15.54
C ARG A 143 -12.60 -5.40 -15.29
N SER A 144 -13.47 -5.11 -16.26
CA SER A 144 -14.92 -5.28 -16.16
C SER A 144 -15.38 -6.69 -16.53
N GLU A 145 -14.55 -7.48 -17.22
CA GLU A 145 -14.77 -8.90 -17.54
C GLU A 145 -15.36 -9.66 -16.35
N LEU A 146 -16.51 -10.28 -16.56
CA LEU A 146 -17.21 -11.06 -15.55
C LEU A 146 -16.62 -12.46 -15.47
N MET A 147 -16.14 -12.81 -14.28
CA MET A 147 -15.61 -14.12 -13.97
C MET A 147 -16.63 -14.92 -13.16
N PRO A 148 -16.86 -16.20 -13.48
CA PRO A 148 -17.68 -17.06 -12.64
C PRO A 148 -16.99 -17.32 -11.31
N CYS A 149 -17.80 -17.32 -10.25
CA CYS A 149 -17.39 -17.74 -8.92
C CYS A 149 -18.03 -19.09 -8.58
N ASP A 150 -17.36 -19.87 -7.75
CA ASP A 150 -17.86 -21.13 -7.15
C ASP A 150 -19.21 -20.98 -6.42
N CYS A 151 -19.50 -19.81 -5.85
CA CYS A 151 -20.83 -19.51 -5.28
C CYS A 151 -21.91 -19.21 -6.34
N GLY A 152 -21.61 -19.40 -7.63
CA GLY A 152 -22.51 -19.16 -8.76
C GLY A 152 -22.61 -17.71 -9.22
N ALA A 153 -21.94 -16.76 -8.55
CA ALA A 153 -22.01 -15.35 -8.89
C ALA A 153 -21.08 -14.99 -10.05
N LEU A 154 -21.54 -14.12 -10.96
CA LEU A 154 -20.70 -13.46 -11.96
C LEU A 154 -20.14 -12.16 -11.38
N ILE A 155 -18.82 -12.13 -11.16
CA ILE A 155 -18.15 -11.00 -10.50
C ILE A 155 -17.04 -10.49 -11.41
N SER A 156 -16.95 -9.16 -11.55
CA SER A 156 -15.89 -8.56 -12.35
C SER A 156 -14.50 -8.98 -11.85
N ARG A 157 -13.55 -9.18 -12.76
CA ARG A 157 -12.19 -9.67 -12.48
C ARG A 157 -11.53 -8.98 -11.29
N ILE A 158 -11.58 -7.65 -11.25
CA ILE A 158 -10.96 -6.85 -10.16
C ILE A 158 -11.65 -7.02 -8.80
N LYS A 159 -12.95 -7.38 -8.78
CA LYS A 159 -13.74 -7.51 -7.54
C LYS A 159 -13.76 -8.94 -7.01
N LEU A 160 -13.35 -9.94 -7.81
CA LEU A 160 -13.44 -11.35 -7.47
C LEU A 160 -12.72 -11.67 -6.15
N LYS A 161 -11.51 -11.15 -5.94
CA LYS A 161 -10.76 -11.36 -4.68
C LYS A 161 -11.57 -10.89 -3.46
N ARG A 162 -12.03 -9.64 -3.48
CA ARG A 162 -12.81 -9.07 -2.37
C ARG A 162 -14.15 -9.78 -2.19
N HIS A 163 -14.76 -10.23 -3.28
CA HIS A 163 -15.97 -11.04 -3.22
C HIS A 163 -15.72 -12.33 -2.45
N LYS A 164 -14.65 -13.07 -2.76
CA LYS A 164 -14.27 -14.31 -2.06
C LYS A 164 -13.99 -14.10 -0.56
N GLU A 165 -13.47 -12.93 -0.21
CA GLU A 165 -13.21 -12.56 1.19
C GLU A 165 -14.47 -12.08 1.93
N SER A 166 -15.57 -11.81 1.22
CA SER A 166 -16.79 -11.24 1.81
C SER A 166 -17.49 -12.22 2.74
N ALA A 167 -18.15 -11.68 3.77
CA ALA A 167 -18.92 -12.49 4.71
C ALA A 167 -20.04 -13.29 4.02
N ILE A 168 -20.64 -12.72 2.97
CA ILE A 168 -21.67 -13.37 2.16
C ILE A 168 -21.09 -14.60 1.46
N HIS A 169 -19.98 -14.46 0.76
CA HIS A 169 -19.36 -15.58 0.07
C HIS A 169 -18.87 -16.65 1.05
N LYS A 170 -18.30 -16.25 2.20
CA LYS A 170 -17.95 -17.19 3.27
C LYS A 170 -19.18 -17.91 3.84
N LEU A 171 -20.34 -17.25 3.89
CA LEU A 171 -21.59 -17.87 4.32
C LEU A 171 -22.05 -18.96 3.36
N PHE A 172 -21.85 -18.80 2.05
CA PHE A 172 -22.17 -19.85 1.06
C PHE A 172 -21.52 -21.19 1.41
N PHE A 173 -20.25 -21.20 1.84
CA PHE A 173 -19.56 -22.44 2.25
C PHE A 173 -19.92 -22.95 3.64
N LYS A 174 -20.40 -22.07 4.54
CA LYS A 174 -20.75 -22.43 5.91
C LYS A 174 -22.18 -22.93 6.04
N ASP A 175 -23.11 -22.21 5.42
CA ASP A 175 -24.54 -22.47 5.45
C ASP A 175 -25.17 -21.96 4.14
N PRO A 176 -25.29 -22.85 3.13
CA PRO A 176 -25.90 -22.51 1.84
C PRO A 176 -27.35 -22.03 1.94
N LYS A 177 -28.13 -22.49 2.94
CA LYS A 177 -29.53 -22.09 3.12
C LYS A 177 -29.61 -20.65 3.61
N ALA A 178 -28.82 -20.30 4.63
CA ALA A 178 -28.74 -18.93 5.12
C ALA A 178 -28.19 -17.96 4.05
N HIS A 179 -27.25 -18.43 3.21
CA HIS A 179 -26.78 -17.65 2.06
C HIS A 179 -27.91 -17.34 1.07
N ALA A 180 -28.73 -18.33 0.71
CA ALA A 180 -29.85 -18.16 -0.21
C ALA A 180 -30.86 -17.12 0.31
N ILE A 181 -31.22 -17.18 1.60
CA ILE A 181 -32.09 -16.19 2.26
C ILE A 181 -31.49 -14.79 2.15
N LYS A 182 -30.19 -14.63 2.46
CA LYS A 182 -29.52 -13.32 2.33
C LYS A 182 -29.47 -12.80 0.89
N MET A 183 -29.39 -13.67 -0.10
CA MET A 183 -29.45 -13.27 -1.51
C MET A 183 -30.84 -12.77 -1.87
N GLN A 184 -31.90 -13.48 -1.47
CA GLN A 184 -33.28 -13.04 -1.67
C GLN A 184 -33.56 -11.70 -1.00
N GLU A 185 -33.17 -11.52 0.27
CA GLU A 185 -33.32 -10.23 0.93
C GLU A 185 -32.55 -9.10 0.22
N LYS A 186 -31.36 -9.39 -0.32
CA LYS A 186 -30.55 -8.41 -1.05
C LYS A 186 -31.21 -8.02 -2.37
N GLU A 187 -31.80 -8.99 -3.06
CA GLU A 187 -32.59 -8.75 -4.27
C GLU A 187 -33.81 -7.88 -3.96
N GLU A 188 -34.58 -8.22 -2.92
CA GLU A 188 -35.70 -7.39 -2.45
C GLU A 188 -35.26 -5.98 -2.05
N ARG A 189 -34.13 -5.83 -1.36
CA ARG A 189 -33.55 -4.51 -1.01
C ARG A 189 -33.15 -3.70 -2.24
N SER A 190 -32.80 -4.36 -3.35
CA SER A 190 -32.37 -3.72 -4.59
C SER A 190 -33.54 -3.26 -5.47
N LYS A 191 -34.77 -3.72 -5.19
CA LYS A 191 -35.96 -3.27 -5.91
C LYS A 191 -36.18 -1.77 -5.69
N VAL A 192 -36.31 -1.04 -6.80
CA VAL A 192 -36.55 0.40 -6.82
C VAL A 192 -37.94 0.69 -6.26
N LYS A 193 -38.02 1.48 -5.18
CA LYS A 193 -39.30 1.95 -4.64
C LYS A 193 -39.65 3.27 -5.31
N LYS A 194 -40.94 3.51 -5.60
CA LYS A 194 -41.41 4.82 -6.07
C LYS A 194 -41.86 5.68 -4.89
N TRP A 195 -41.49 6.95 -4.92
CA TRP A 195 -41.96 7.96 -3.98
C TRP A 195 -42.73 9.03 -4.76
N LYS A 196 -43.96 9.29 -4.33
CA LYS A 196 -44.77 10.40 -4.83
C LYS A 196 -44.44 11.64 -4.01
N CYS A 197 -44.05 12.70 -4.70
CA CYS A 197 -43.83 14.03 -4.13
C CYS A 197 -45.08 14.89 -4.28
N ASP A 198 -45.34 15.78 -3.33
CA ASP A 198 -46.52 16.66 -3.30
C ASP A 198 -46.60 17.62 -4.50
N CYS A 199 -45.46 17.90 -5.15
CA CYS A 199 -45.44 18.62 -6.43
C CYS A 199 -45.98 17.78 -7.63
N GLY A 200 -46.58 16.61 -7.36
CA GLY A 200 -47.15 15.69 -8.34
C GLY A 200 -46.12 14.82 -9.08
N SER A 201 -44.86 14.83 -8.67
CA SER A 201 -43.80 14.06 -9.34
C SER A 201 -43.58 12.68 -8.71
N GLU A 202 -43.42 11.65 -9.53
CA GLU A 202 -43.02 10.30 -9.10
C GLU A 202 -41.51 10.08 -9.27
N ILE A 203 -40.80 9.75 -8.19
CA ILE A 203 -39.35 9.54 -8.20
C ILE A 203 -39.00 8.14 -7.71
N ASN A 204 -38.09 7.50 -8.43
CA ASN A 204 -37.46 6.26 -8.02
C ASN A 204 -36.51 6.52 -6.84
N ILE A 205 -36.88 6.03 -5.66
CA ILE A 205 -36.05 6.04 -4.45
C ILE A 205 -35.35 4.69 -4.27
N SER A 206 -34.03 4.69 -4.41
CA SER A 206 -33.19 3.64 -3.83
C SER A 206 -33.05 3.86 -2.32
N GLN A 207 -32.78 2.80 -1.54
CA GLN A 207 -32.60 2.89 -0.09
C GLN A 207 -31.47 3.84 0.34
N THR A 208 -30.49 4.13 -0.54
CA THR A 208 -29.46 5.15 -0.32
C THR A 208 -29.99 6.53 -0.70
N SER A 209 -30.35 7.28 0.33
CA SER A 209 -31.13 8.52 0.40
C SER A 209 -30.47 9.79 -0.20
N GLY A 210 -30.25 9.79 -1.52
CA GLY A 210 -29.89 11.01 -2.27
C GLY A 210 -30.95 11.46 -3.28
N ALA A 211 -31.86 10.57 -3.67
CA ALA A 211 -32.83 10.81 -4.75
C ALA A 211 -33.87 11.88 -4.40
N LYS A 212 -34.36 11.88 -3.14
CA LYS A 212 -35.31 12.90 -2.66
C LYS A 212 -34.66 14.30 -2.63
N ASN A 213 -33.46 14.41 -2.05
CA ASN A 213 -32.73 15.69 -2.02
C ASN A 213 -32.44 16.22 -3.42
N LYS A 214 -32.02 15.34 -4.35
CA LYS A 214 -31.82 15.72 -5.76
C LYS A 214 -33.11 16.20 -6.41
N HIS A 215 -34.23 15.51 -6.19
CA HIS A 215 -35.53 15.93 -6.69
C HIS A 215 -35.94 17.30 -6.13
N ASN A 216 -35.80 17.48 -4.81
CA ASN A 216 -36.17 18.73 -4.14
C ASN A 216 -35.37 19.91 -4.70
N ASN A 217 -34.12 19.70 -5.10
CA ASN A 217 -33.26 20.71 -5.73
C ASN A 217 -33.54 20.94 -7.23
N THR A 218 -34.50 20.23 -7.85
CA THR A 218 -34.84 20.47 -9.26
C THR A 218 -35.57 21.80 -9.43
N PRO A 219 -35.35 22.53 -10.54
CA PRO A 219 -36.07 23.78 -10.82
C PRO A 219 -37.59 23.60 -10.78
N LYS A 220 -38.10 22.45 -11.22
CA LYS A 220 -39.53 22.11 -11.17
C LYS A 220 -40.08 22.11 -9.74
N HIS A 221 -39.39 21.43 -8.81
CA HIS A 221 -39.82 21.37 -7.42
C HIS A 221 -39.66 22.72 -6.71
N GLN A 222 -38.55 23.43 -6.95
CA GLN A 222 -38.31 24.77 -6.39
C GLN A 222 -39.31 25.80 -6.90
N ASN A 223 -39.72 25.74 -8.16
CA ASN A 223 -40.77 26.62 -8.69
C ASN A 223 -42.15 26.30 -8.12
N TRP A 224 -42.47 25.01 -7.91
CA TRP A 224 -43.70 24.63 -7.21
C TRP A 224 -43.74 25.21 -5.78
N LEU A 225 -42.65 25.10 -5.02
CA LEU A 225 -42.55 25.69 -3.67
C LEU A 225 -42.80 27.22 -3.67
N LYS A 226 -42.31 27.93 -4.69
CA LYS A 226 -42.52 29.38 -4.83
C LYS A 226 -43.96 29.78 -5.17
N ILE A 227 -44.71 28.90 -5.84
CA ILE A 227 -46.13 29.12 -6.17
C ILE A 227 -47.03 28.85 -4.95
N GLN A 228 -46.52 28.14 -3.94
CA GLN A 228 -47.24 27.84 -2.69
C GLN A 228 -46.96 28.86 -1.56
N GLN A 229 -46.13 29.89 -1.81
CA GLN A 229 -45.86 31.03 -0.92
C GLN A 229 -46.65 32.25 -1.38
#